data_AF-A0A918DPQ3-F1
#
_entry.id   AF-A0A918DPQ3-F1
#
_cell.length_a   1.000
_cell.length_b   1.000
_cell.length_c   1.000
_cell.angle_alpha   90.00
_cell.angle_beta   90.00
_cell.angle_gamma   90.00
#
_symmetry.space_group_name_H-M   'P 1'
#
loop_
_entity.id
_entity.type
_entity.pdbx_description
1 polymer ?
#
loop_
_entity_poly.entity_id
_entity_poly.type
_entity_poly.pdbx_seq_one_letter_code
_entity_poly.pdbx_strand_id
1 'polypeptide(L)'
;MHRTKKGNQWHFGLKAHIGVDARTGITHSFTTTAADEHDLNQAEHLLHGDEAFIFADAGYRGAEKRDELKDVRADWHIAEQPGKLRVLKKHPRINKVRIRTEYLKASLRAKVEHPFRIIKCQFGFVKARYRGW
;
A
#
# COMPACT_ATOMS: atom_id res chain seq x y z
N MET A 1 -17.85 -9.29 8.40
CA MET A 1 -17.25 -8.47 9.48
C MET A 1 -16.66 -9.45 10.49
N HIS A 2 -15.33 -9.61 10.52
CA HIS A 2 -14.63 -10.60 11.36
C HIS A 2 -13.83 -9.92 12.46
N ARG A 3 -13.64 -10.63 13.59
CA ARG A 3 -12.86 -10.11 14.73
C ARG A 3 -11.38 -10.45 14.53
N THR A 4 -10.51 -9.51 14.88
CA THR A 4 -9.06 -9.71 14.85
C THR A 4 -8.51 -9.63 16.28
N LYS A 5 -7.63 -10.56 16.68
CA LYS A 5 -6.98 -10.55 18.00
C LYS A 5 -5.58 -9.97 17.90
N LYS A 6 -5.28 -8.92 18.66
CA LYS A 6 -3.91 -8.42 18.81
C LYS A 6 -3.66 -8.02 20.26
N GLY A 7 -2.55 -8.45 20.84
CA GLY A 7 -2.20 -8.13 22.24
C GLY A 7 -3.27 -8.53 23.26
N ASN A 8 -3.96 -9.64 23.04
CA ASN A 8 -5.09 -10.13 23.85
C ASN A 8 -6.38 -9.27 23.83
N GLN A 9 -6.44 -8.23 23.00
CA GLN A 9 -7.65 -7.45 22.74
C GLN A 9 -8.28 -7.86 21.40
N TRP A 10 -9.61 -7.87 21.38
CA TRP A 10 -10.39 -8.11 20.17
C TRP A 10 -10.76 -6.79 19.53
N HIS A 11 -10.47 -6.66 18.25
CA HIS A 11 -10.80 -5.48 17.46
C HIS A 11 -11.74 -5.90 16.33
N PHE A 12 -12.77 -5.09 16.12
CA PHE A 12 -13.53 -5.10 14.88
C PHE A 12 -12.97 -3.98 14.01
N GLY A 13 -12.59 -4.31 12.79
CA GLY A 13 -11.97 -3.34 11.89
C GLY A 13 -12.37 -3.61 10.45
N LEU A 14 -12.50 -2.52 9.70
CA LEU A 14 -12.60 -2.50 8.26
C LEU A 14 -11.27 -1.98 7.71
N LYS A 15 -10.77 -2.57 6.63
CA LYS A 15 -9.69 -2.04 5.82
C LYS A 15 -10.27 -1.54 4.52
N ALA A 16 -9.76 -0.41 4.06
CA ALA A 16 -10.03 0.11 2.72
C ALA A 16 -8.76 -0.03 1.90
N HIS A 17 -8.91 -0.52 0.68
CA HIS A 17 -7.87 -0.67 -0.32
C HIS A 17 -8.25 0.22 -1.51
N ILE A 18 -7.31 1.02 -1.99
CA ILE A 18 -7.56 2.05 -3.01
C ILE A 18 -6.48 1.96 -4.08
N GLY A 19 -6.89 1.90 -5.34
CA GLY A 19 -6.02 2.11 -6.49
C GLY A 19 -6.14 3.56 -7.00
N VAL A 20 -4.99 4.17 -7.25
CA VAL A 20 -4.87 5.56 -7.71
C VAL A 20 -3.95 5.62 -8.91
N ASP A 21 -4.37 6.34 -9.95
CA ASP A 21 -3.56 6.54 -11.15
C ASP A 21 -2.29 7.33 -10.80
N ALA A 22 -1.13 6.74 -11.10
CA ALA A 22 0.16 7.29 -10.72
C ALA A 22 0.44 8.65 -11.41
N ARG A 23 -0.20 8.95 -12.54
CA ARG A 23 -0.02 10.22 -13.26
C ARG A 23 -0.91 11.32 -12.70
N THR A 24 -2.22 11.13 -12.70
CA THR A 24 -3.24 12.13 -12.37
C THR A 24 -3.56 12.20 -10.88
N GLY A 25 -3.36 11.12 -10.12
CA GLY A 25 -3.80 11.03 -8.73
C GLY A 25 -5.30 10.77 -8.57
N ILE A 26 -6.00 10.42 -9.65
CA ILE A 26 -7.42 10.06 -9.62
C ILE A 26 -7.57 8.64 -9.09
N THR A 27 -8.48 8.45 -8.13
CA THR A 27 -8.89 7.13 -7.64
C THR A 27 -9.68 6.40 -8.73
N HIS A 28 -9.28 5.18 -9.07
CA HIS A 28 -9.98 4.34 -10.06
C HIS A 28 -10.57 3.06 -9.46
N SER A 29 -10.05 2.58 -8.33
CA SER A 29 -10.55 1.38 -7.66
C SER A 29 -10.65 1.57 -6.14
N PHE A 30 -11.64 0.93 -5.55
CA PHE A 30 -11.87 0.94 -4.10
C PHE A 30 -12.52 -0.38 -3.70
N THR A 31 -11.93 -1.07 -2.72
CA THR A 31 -12.52 -2.24 -2.09
C THR A 31 -12.36 -2.14 -0.58
N THR A 32 -13.27 -2.78 0.16
CA THR A 32 -13.20 -2.84 1.62
C THR A 32 -13.28 -4.27 2.09
N THR A 33 -12.40 -4.63 3.01
CA THR A 33 -12.35 -5.96 3.62
C THR A 33 -12.42 -5.88 5.14
N ALA A 34 -12.63 -7.03 5.77
CA ALA A 34 -12.38 -7.14 7.20
C ALA A 34 -10.88 -6.93 7.50
N ALA A 35 -10.57 -6.49 8.72
CA ALA A 35 -9.20 -6.10 9.08
C ALA A 35 -8.19 -7.26 9.15
N ASP A 36 -8.67 -8.50 9.22
CA ASP A 36 -7.88 -9.73 9.18
C ASP A 36 -7.45 -10.14 7.77
N GLU A 37 -8.14 -9.65 6.74
CA GLU A 37 -7.77 -9.94 5.35
C GLU A 37 -6.38 -9.38 5.00
N HIS A 38 -5.61 -10.20 4.28
CA HIS A 38 -4.27 -9.86 3.85
C HIS A 38 -4.32 -8.97 2.60
N ASP A 39 -3.54 -7.89 2.58
CA ASP A 39 -3.57 -6.89 1.51
C ASP A 39 -3.28 -7.49 0.13
N LEU A 40 -2.38 -8.48 0.06
CA LEU A 40 -2.11 -9.29 -1.15
C LEU A 40 -3.37 -9.91 -1.79
N ASN A 41 -4.38 -10.32 -1.03
CA ASN A 41 -5.59 -10.93 -1.58
C ASN A 41 -6.51 -9.91 -2.28
N GLN A 42 -6.24 -8.62 -2.12
CA GLN A 42 -7.03 -7.56 -2.76
C GLN A 42 -6.30 -6.91 -3.93
N ALA A 43 -5.04 -7.30 -4.17
CA ALA A 43 -4.19 -6.69 -5.19
C ALA A 43 -4.82 -6.79 -6.60
N GLU A 44 -5.44 -7.92 -6.96
CA GLU A 44 -6.14 -8.09 -8.24
C GLU A 44 -7.31 -7.09 -8.40
N HIS A 45 -8.11 -6.89 -7.36
CA HIS A 45 -9.26 -5.99 -7.39
C HIS A 45 -8.88 -4.50 -7.42
N LEU A 46 -7.62 -4.17 -7.16
CA LEU A 46 -7.14 -2.80 -7.25
C LEU A 46 -6.67 -2.43 -8.65
N LEU A 47 -6.41 -3.41 -9.50
CA LEU A 47 -5.95 -3.22 -10.87
C LEU A 47 -7.13 -3.17 -11.84
N HIS A 48 -7.01 -2.37 -12.89
CA HIS A 48 -7.97 -2.24 -13.98
C HIS A 48 -7.51 -2.94 -15.26
N GLY A 49 -6.28 -3.47 -15.31
CA GLY A 49 -5.77 -4.34 -16.38
C GLY A 49 -4.92 -3.62 -17.44
N ASP A 50 -4.89 -2.29 -17.45
CA ASP A 50 -4.09 -1.49 -18.40
C ASP A 50 -2.83 -0.90 -17.73
N GLU A 51 -2.47 -1.37 -16.54
CA GLU A 51 -1.31 -0.84 -15.82
C GLU A 51 0.00 -1.20 -16.52
N ALA A 52 0.77 -0.18 -16.89
CA ALA A 52 2.17 -0.36 -17.28
C ALA A 52 3.10 -0.47 -16.06
N PHE A 53 2.79 0.23 -14.97
CA PHE A 53 3.62 0.30 -13.76
C PHE A 53 2.76 0.24 -12.50
N ILE A 54 3.15 -0.58 -11.52
CA ILE A 54 2.44 -0.74 -10.25
C ILE A 54 3.35 -0.33 -9.09
N PHE A 55 2.95 0.68 -8.31
CA PHE A 55 3.69 1.15 -7.13
C PHE A 55 2.99 0.72 -5.83
N ALA A 56 3.52 -0.31 -5.16
CA ALA A 56 2.89 -0.90 -3.99
C ALA A 56 3.74 -0.78 -2.72
N ASP A 57 3.14 -1.02 -1.55
CA ASP A 57 3.85 -0.96 -0.27
C ASP A 57 4.62 -2.25 0.02
N ALA A 58 5.42 -2.26 1.08
CA ALA A 58 6.22 -3.43 1.44
C ALA A 58 5.38 -4.67 1.84
N GLY A 59 4.12 -4.51 2.22
CA GLY A 59 3.13 -5.55 2.49
C GLY A 59 2.61 -6.25 1.24
N TYR A 60 2.71 -5.61 0.07
CA TYR A 60 2.46 -6.23 -1.24
C TYR A 60 3.65 -7.03 -1.78
N ARG A 61 4.71 -7.23 -0.99
CA ARG A 61 5.87 -8.03 -1.39
C ARG A 61 5.41 -9.44 -1.79
N GLY A 62 5.76 -9.83 -3.03
CA GLY A 62 5.39 -11.13 -3.59
C GLY A 62 4.04 -11.16 -4.31
N ALA A 63 3.36 -10.01 -4.45
CA ALA A 63 2.15 -9.89 -5.26
C ALA A 63 2.37 -10.40 -6.70
N GLU A 64 3.48 -9.99 -7.32
CA GLU A 64 3.91 -10.41 -8.66
C GLU A 64 4.02 -11.94 -8.86
N LYS A 65 4.12 -12.72 -7.78
CA LYS A 65 4.29 -14.18 -7.85
C LYS A 65 2.98 -14.96 -7.69
N ARG A 66 1.89 -14.28 -7.36
CA ARG A 66 0.58 -14.92 -7.16
C ARG A 66 -0.03 -15.31 -8.49
N ASP A 67 -0.69 -16.47 -8.51
CA ASP A 67 -1.34 -17.01 -9.70
C ASP A 67 -2.31 -16.00 -10.34
N GLU A 68 -3.08 -15.30 -9.51
CA GLU A 68 -4.04 -14.23 -9.88
C GLU A 68 -3.38 -13.05 -10.62
N LEU A 69 -2.08 -12.80 -10.40
CA LEU A 69 -1.36 -11.63 -10.93
C LEU A 69 -0.24 -12.00 -11.91
N LYS A 70 -0.06 -13.30 -12.20
CA LYS A 70 1.00 -13.77 -13.10
C LYS A 70 0.85 -13.25 -14.52
N ASP A 71 -0.38 -13.05 -14.97
CA ASP A 71 -0.69 -12.58 -16.32
C ASP A 71 -0.67 -11.06 -16.45
N VAL A 72 -0.52 -10.34 -15.32
CA VAL A 72 -0.42 -8.87 -15.31
C VAL A 72 0.95 -8.46 -15.85
N ARG A 73 0.96 -7.96 -17.09
CA ARG A 73 2.16 -7.45 -17.78
C ARG A 73 2.48 -6.01 -17.36
N ALA A 74 2.80 -5.83 -16.09
CA ALA A 74 3.16 -4.53 -15.51
C ALA A 74 4.51 -4.59 -14.79
N ASP A 75 5.21 -3.46 -14.75
CA ASP A 75 6.43 -3.31 -13.96
C ASP A 75 6.09 -3.07 -12.49
N TRP A 76 6.46 -4.03 -11.63
CA TRP A 76 6.21 -3.96 -10.20
C TRP A 76 7.29 -3.17 -9.46
N HIS A 77 6.87 -2.11 -8.77
CA HIS A 77 7.71 -1.23 -7.98
C HIS A 77 7.28 -1.22 -6.51
N ILE A 78 7.60 -2.32 -5.84
CA ILE A 78 7.31 -2.53 -4.42
C ILE A 78 8.30 -1.75 -3.56
N ALA A 79 7.79 -1.04 -2.54
CA ALA A 79 8.59 -0.28 -1.60
C ALA A 79 9.48 -1.19 -0.72
N GLU A 80 10.71 -0.76 -0.46
CA GLU A 80 11.62 -1.48 0.41
C GLU A 80 11.22 -1.36 1.89
N GLN A 81 11.51 -2.39 2.67
CA GLN A 81 11.19 -2.41 4.10
C GLN A 81 11.96 -1.33 4.87
N PRO A 82 11.34 -0.70 5.89
CA PRO A 82 11.99 0.35 6.68
C PRO A 82 13.34 -0.08 7.30
N GLY A 83 13.45 -1.34 7.72
CA GLY A 83 14.69 -1.90 8.28
C GLY A 83 15.85 -1.92 7.28
N LYS A 84 15.60 -2.34 6.04
CA LYS A 84 16.60 -2.34 4.95
C LYS A 84 16.94 -0.93 4.51
N LEU A 85 15.94 -0.04 4.42
CA LEU A 85 16.18 1.37 4.12
C LEU A 85 17.07 2.05 5.18
N ARG A 86 16.90 1.70 6.46
CA ARG A 86 17.76 2.18 7.55
C ARG A 86 19.22 1.74 7.38
N VAL A 87 19.46 0.52 6.90
CA VAL A 87 20.82 0.03 6.60
C VAL A 87 21.42 0.81 5.42
N LEU A 88 20.66 1.02 4.35
CA LEU A 88 21.13 1.80 3.19
C LEU A 88 21.55 3.22 3.59
N LYS A 89 20.77 3.85 4.48
CA LYS A 89 21.04 5.20 4.99
C LYS A 89 22.29 5.31 5.88
N LYS A 90 22.86 4.21 6.37
CA LYS A 90 24.16 4.25 7.10
C LYS A 90 25.32 4.66 6.19
N HIS A 91 25.24 4.36 4.89
CA HIS A 91 26.25 4.72 3.89
C HIS A 91 25.61 5.45 2.71
N PRO A 92 25.15 6.71 2.91
CA PRO A 92 24.31 7.41 1.95
C PRO A 92 25.06 7.82 0.67
N ARG A 93 26.38 8.04 0.74
CA ARG A 93 27.20 8.38 -0.43
C ARG A 93 27.29 7.21 -1.42
N ILE A 94 27.47 5.99 -0.90
CA ILE A 94 27.55 4.75 -1.70
C ILE A 94 26.15 4.36 -2.19
N ASN A 95 25.13 4.45 -1.32
CA ASN A 95 23.76 4.01 -1.63
C ASN A 95 22.88 5.11 -2.24
N LYS A 96 23.46 6.20 -2.75
CA LYS A 96 22.73 7.39 -3.20
C LYS A 96 21.61 7.08 -4.19
N VAL A 97 21.91 6.25 -5.19
CA VAL A 97 20.93 5.86 -6.24
C VAL A 97 19.78 5.07 -5.63
N ARG A 98 20.08 4.03 -4.84
CA ARG A 98 19.06 3.19 -4.19
C ARG A 98 18.14 4.00 -3.28
N ILE A 99 18.70 4.90 -2.47
CA ILE A 99 17.92 5.78 -1.59
C ILE A 99 17.02 6.70 -2.41
N ARG A 100 17.52 7.25 -3.53
CA ARG A 100 16.73 8.12 -4.42
C ARG A 100 15.59 7.35 -5.08
N THR A 101 15.82 6.12 -5.53
CA THR A 101 14.75 5.27 -6.09
C THR A 101 13.64 5.02 -5.07
N GLU A 102 13.99 4.66 -3.83
CA GLU A 102 12.97 4.46 -2.78
C GLU A 102 12.22 5.74 -2.42
N TYR A 103 12.90 6.89 -2.47
CA TYR A 103 12.25 8.19 -2.30
C TYR A 103 11.26 8.48 -3.44
N LEU A 104 11.61 8.20 -4.69
CA LEU A 104 10.72 8.38 -5.84
C LEU A 104 9.48 7.48 -5.74
N LYS A 105 9.67 6.19 -5.41
CA LYS A 105 8.55 5.26 -5.13
C LYS A 105 7.63 5.81 -4.05
N ALA A 106 8.18 6.29 -2.94
CA ALA A 106 7.40 6.87 -1.85
C ALA A 106 6.64 8.14 -2.28
N SER A 107 7.26 9.00 -3.09
CA SER A 107 6.63 10.22 -3.59
C SER A 107 5.45 9.93 -4.52
N LEU A 108 5.55 8.91 -5.38
CA LEU A 108 4.44 8.48 -6.23
C LEU A 108 3.31 7.87 -5.38
N ARG A 109 3.68 7.00 -4.44
CA ARG A 109 2.73 6.36 -3.50
C ARG A 109 1.98 7.37 -2.65
N ALA A 110 2.59 8.50 -2.30
CA ALA A 110 1.92 9.53 -1.50
C ALA A 110 0.60 10.05 -2.12
N LYS A 111 0.39 9.87 -3.44
CA LYS A 111 -0.89 10.18 -4.08
C LYS A 111 -2.06 9.36 -3.52
N VAL A 112 -1.83 8.09 -3.14
CA VAL A 112 -2.85 7.22 -2.53
C VAL A 112 -3.30 7.74 -1.16
N GLU A 113 -2.48 8.54 -0.48
CA GLU A 113 -2.81 9.11 0.83
C GLU A 113 -3.86 10.23 0.73
N HIS A 114 -4.03 10.86 -0.43
CA HIS A 114 -5.00 11.92 -0.64
C HIS A 114 -6.45 11.48 -0.38
N PRO A 115 -6.98 10.40 -1.00
CA PRO A 115 -8.32 9.91 -0.69
C PRO A 115 -8.46 9.46 0.76
N PHE A 116 -7.43 8.85 1.36
CA PHE A 116 -7.46 8.54 2.80
C PHE A 116 -7.56 9.79 3.67
N ARG A 117 -6.89 10.89 3.31
CA ARG A 117 -6.98 12.16 4.02
C ARG A 117 -8.39 12.76 3.93
N ILE A 118 -9.02 12.70 2.76
CA ILE A 118 -10.42 13.11 2.56
C ILE A 118 -11.34 12.31 3.49
N ILE A 119 -11.30 10.98 3.40
CA ILE A 119 -12.15 10.10 4.20
C ILE A 119 -11.93 10.33 5.70
N LYS A 120 -10.68 10.39 6.14
CA LYS A 120 -10.38 10.54 7.57
C LYS A 120 -10.74 11.93 8.08
N CYS A 121 -10.30 12.99 7.41
CA CYS A 121 -10.40 14.35 7.96
C CYS A 121 -11.67 15.08 7.54
N GLN A 122 -12.08 15.03 6.27
CA GLN A 122 -13.22 15.79 5.77
C GLN A 122 -14.55 15.10 6.11
N PHE A 123 -14.59 13.77 5.96
CA PHE A 123 -15.78 12.99 6.35
C PHE A 123 -15.80 12.59 7.83
N GLY A 124 -14.79 12.99 8.61
CA GLY A 124 -14.79 12.81 10.06
C GLY A 124 -14.48 11.39 10.56
N PHE A 125 -14.03 10.47 9.68
CA PHE A 125 -13.68 9.09 10.07
C PHE A 125 -12.31 8.94 10.75
N VAL A 126 -11.71 10.00 11.31
CA VAL A 126 -10.43 9.95 12.05
C VAL A 126 -10.44 8.87 13.14
N LYS A 127 -11.62 8.59 13.74
CA LYS A 127 -11.78 7.58 14.80
C LYS A 127 -11.66 6.13 14.30
N ALA A 128 -11.83 5.87 13.00
CA ALA A 128 -11.70 4.55 12.38
C ALA A 128 -10.23 4.16 12.07
N ARG A 129 -9.27 4.65 12.87
CA ARG A 129 -7.85 4.30 12.76
C ARG A 129 -7.50 3.14 13.67
N TYR A 130 -6.59 2.28 13.21
CA TYR A 130 -5.99 1.25 14.05
C TYR A 130 -5.32 1.90 15.29
N ARG A 131 -5.90 1.71 16.48
CA ARG A 131 -5.38 2.22 17.76
C ARG A 131 -4.30 1.29 18.31
N GLY A 132 -3.15 1.24 17.65
CA GLY A 132 -2.01 0.44 18.13
C GLY A 132 -0.67 1.00 17.70
N TRP A 133 -0.48 2.30 17.97
CA TRP A 133 0.80 2.99 18.07
C TRP A 133 0.88 3.61 19.46
#